data_AF-A0A437UUG5-F1
#
_entry.id   AF-A0A437UUG5-F1
#
_cell.length_a   1.000
_cell.length_b   1.000
_cell.length_c   1.000
_cell.angle_alpha   90.00
_cell.angle_beta   90.00
_cell.angle_gamma   90.00
#
_symmetry.space_group_name_H-M   'P 1'
#
loop_
_entity.id
_entity.type
_entity.pdbx_description
1 polymer ?
#
loop_
_entity_poly.entity_id
_entity_poly.type
_entity_poly.pdbx_seq_one_letter_code
_entity_poly.pdbx_strand_id
1 'polypeptide(L)'
;MCVECYVDESRATPLLNPLDCLENHMQYICGTCGRCICIEHDPKRGLQRWNFPFKSLEIAKLYLRTADYSMKRPCGIYEIEGESGRLSYKIFADDGDVRLYLKRNRGKACHGMSPVFIVDEYREYAGTQIRKLTPGEIERYMSER
;
A
#
# COMPACT_ATOMS: atom_id res chain seq x y z
N MET A 1 1.25 -16.33 5.80
CA MET A 1 0.97 -14.90 5.60
C MET A 1 1.59 -14.11 6.74
N CYS A 2 2.38 -13.08 6.45
CA CYS A 2 3.02 -12.23 7.46
C CYS A 2 1.98 -11.41 8.23
N VAL A 3 2.01 -11.48 9.56
CA VAL A 3 1.03 -10.81 10.44
C VAL A 3 1.09 -9.29 10.37
N GLU A 4 2.26 -8.73 10.04
CA GLU A 4 2.44 -7.28 9.93
C GLU A 4 2.05 -6.74 8.56
N CYS A 5 2.33 -7.49 7.49
CA CYS A 5 2.26 -6.96 6.13
C CYS A 5 1.19 -7.63 5.24
N TYR A 6 0.47 -8.60 5.83
CA TYR A 6 -0.74 -9.26 5.31
C TYR A 6 -0.56 -10.04 4.00
N VAL A 7 0.68 -10.41 3.66
CA VAL A 7 0.99 -11.24 2.48
C VAL A 7 2.04 -12.29 2.80
N ASP A 8 2.22 -13.25 1.89
CA ASP A 8 3.26 -14.28 1.98
C ASP A 8 4.60 -13.83 1.36
N GLU A 9 4.57 -13.03 0.30
CA GLU A 9 5.76 -12.66 -0.46
C GLU A 9 6.53 -11.50 0.19
N SER A 10 7.62 -11.85 0.89
CA SER A 10 8.46 -10.90 1.63
C SER A 10 9.33 -9.99 0.75
N ARG A 11 9.43 -10.24 -0.57
CA ARG A 11 10.24 -9.45 -1.51
C ARG A 11 9.46 -8.87 -2.70
N ALA A 12 8.13 -8.95 -2.67
CA ALA A 12 7.27 -8.54 -3.80
C ALA A 12 7.32 -7.03 -4.14
N THR A 13 7.58 -6.16 -3.15
CA THR A 13 7.63 -4.71 -3.34
C THR A 13 9.06 -4.19 -3.25
N PRO A 14 9.39 -3.06 -3.94
CA PRO A 14 8.52 -2.23 -4.78
C PRO A 14 8.23 -2.85 -6.15
N LEU A 15 7.03 -2.67 -6.74
CA LEU A 15 6.68 -3.32 -8.02
C LEU A 15 7.28 -2.67 -9.27
N LEU A 16 7.39 -1.35 -9.30
CA LEU A 16 7.86 -0.57 -10.45
C LEU A 16 9.25 -0.03 -10.14
N ASN A 17 10.18 -0.19 -11.07
CA ASN A 17 11.59 0.24 -10.96
C ASN A 17 12.15 -0.01 -9.55
N PRO A 18 12.21 -1.28 -9.12
CA PRO A 18 12.45 -1.63 -7.73
C PRO A 18 13.78 -1.09 -7.18
N LEU A 19 14.83 -1.14 -8.00
CA LEU A 19 16.16 -0.64 -7.61
C LEU A 19 16.11 0.87 -7.31
N ASP A 20 15.63 1.68 -8.26
CA ASP A 20 15.47 3.12 -8.11
C ASP A 20 14.63 3.47 -6.86
N CYS A 21 13.52 2.76 -6.64
CA CYS A 21 12.69 3.00 -5.48
C CYS A 21 13.41 2.65 -4.15
N LEU A 22 14.17 1.56 -4.09
CA LEU A 22 14.88 1.14 -2.89
C LEU A 22 16.07 2.08 -2.57
N GLU A 23 16.72 2.62 -3.60
CA GLU A 23 17.83 3.56 -3.49
C GLU A 23 17.37 4.96 -3.07
N ASN A 24 16.29 5.45 -3.68
CA ASN A 24 15.96 6.88 -3.61
C ASN A 24 14.84 7.23 -2.63
N HIS A 25 13.97 6.29 -2.28
CA HIS A 25 12.77 6.56 -1.48
C HIS A 25 12.85 6.01 -0.06
N MET A 26 12.23 6.70 0.88
CA MET A 26 11.95 6.16 2.22
C MET A 26 11.13 4.86 2.13
N GLN A 27 11.58 3.83 2.83
CA GLN A 27 10.90 2.53 2.89
C GLN A 27 10.33 2.29 4.29
N TYR A 28 9.14 1.69 4.32
CA TYR A 28 8.66 0.92 5.44
C TYR A 28 9.32 -0.46 5.36
N ILE A 29 10.09 -0.82 6.39
CA ILE A 29 10.73 -2.12 6.51
C ILE A 29 9.97 -2.90 7.58
N CYS A 30 9.35 -4.00 7.15
CA CYS A 30 8.60 -4.89 8.01
C CYS A 30 9.50 -5.54 9.06
N GLY A 31 9.19 -5.35 10.34
CA GLY A 31 9.94 -5.94 11.46
C GLY A 31 9.83 -7.47 11.52
N THR A 32 8.76 -8.03 10.95
CA THR A 32 8.50 -9.47 10.97
C THR A 32 9.19 -10.23 9.83
N CYS A 33 9.10 -9.75 8.57
CA CYS A 33 9.61 -10.47 7.40
C CYS A 33 10.65 -9.70 6.56
N GLY A 34 11.01 -8.48 6.97
CA GLY A 34 11.97 -7.64 6.26
C GLY A 34 11.46 -7.05 4.93
N ARG A 35 10.18 -7.24 4.58
CA ARG A 35 9.61 -6.67 3.34
C ARG A 35 9.74 -5.15 3.34
N CYS A 36 10.26 -4.61 2.24
CA CYS A 36 10.37 -3.18 1.99
C CYS A 36 9.19 -2.69 1.16
N ILE A 37 8.48 -1.69 1.66
CA ILE A 37 7.33 -1.08 0.99
C ILE A 37 7.57 0.43 0.93
N CYS A 38 7.50 1.01 -0.26
CA CYS A 38 7.68 2.45 -0.41
C CYS A 38 6.65 3.22 0.43
N ILE A 39 7.15 4.13 1.27
CA ILE A 39 6.35 5.02 2.12
C ILE A 39 6.69 6.50 1.86
N GLU A 40 7.52 6.77 0.87
CA GLU A 40 7.87 8.13 0.45
C GLU A 40 6.64 8.92 -0.02
N HIS A 41 6.64 10.21 0.31
CA HIS A 41 5.64 11.14 -0.20
C HIS A 41 6.15 11.77 -1.49
N ASP A 42 5.33 11.77 -2.53
CA ASP A 42 5.60 12.56 -3.72
C ASP A 42 5.82 14.03 -3.31
N PRO A 43 6.97 14.64 -3.65
CA PRO A 43 7.33 15.96 -3.13
C PRO A 43 6.44 17.08 -3.64
N LYS A 44 5.68 16.86 -4.73
CA LYS A 44 4.80 17.87 -5.32
C LYS A 44 3.37 17.81 -4.77
N ARG A 45 2.83 16.60 -4.60
CA ARG A 45 1.44 16.35 -4.24
C ARG A 45 1.26 15.89 -2.79
N GLY A 46 2.34 15.51 -2.11
CA GLY A 46 2.30 14.93 -0.77
C GLY A 46 1.58 13.58 -0.73
N LEU A 47 1.53 12.85 -1.85
CA LEU A 47 0.83 11.57 -1.95
C LEU A 47 1.81 10.40 -1.89
N GLN A 48 1.42 9.32 -1.25
CA GLN A 48 2.13 8.06 -1.20
C GLN A 48 1.57 7.08 -2.24
N ARG A 49 2.28 5.97 -2.49
CA ARG A 49 1.88 5.00 -3.52
C ARG A 49 0.48 4.41 -3.28
N TRP A 50 0.11 4.19 -2.02
CA TRP A 50 -1.21 3.63 -1.65
C TRP A 50 -2.38 4.57 -1.97
N ASN A 51 -2.14 5.87 -2.17
CA ASN A 51 -3.20 6.81 -2.55
C ASN A 51 -3.71 6.61 -4.00
N PHE A 52 -2.98 5.88 -4.84
CA PHE A 52 -3.36 5.61 -6.22
C PHE A 52 -4.10 4.26 -6.37
N PRO A 53 -4.99 4.12 -7.36
CA PRO A 53 -5.65 2.84 -7.62
C PRO A 53 -4.66 1.79 -8.16
N PHE A 54 -5.01 0.53 -7.93
CA PHE A 54 -4.30 -0.67 -8.34
C PHE A 54 -5.15 -1.53 -9.27
N LYS A 55 -4.49 -2.36 -10.09
CA LYS A 55 -5.17 -3.21 -11.09
C LYS A 55 -5.77 -4.48 -10.52
N SER A 56 -5.36 -4.92 -9.33
CA SER A 56 -5.87 -6.13 -8.67
C SER A 56 -5.85 -5.99 -7.15
N LEU A 57 -6.63 -6.82 -6.47
CA LEU A 57 -6.70 -6.88 -5.01
C LEU A 57 -5.36 -7.28 -4.41
N GLU A 58 -4.67 -8.26 -5.01
CA GLU A 58 -3.39 -8.78 -4.56
C GLU A 58 -2.34 -7.66 -4.54
N ILE A 59 -2.31 -6.84 -5.59
CA ILE A 59 -1.40 -5.69 -5.65
C ILE A 59 -1.77 -4.66 -4.60
N ALA A 60 -3.05 -4.37 -4.38
CA ALA A 60 -3.46 -3.43 -3.34
C ALA A 60 -3.04 -3.91 -1.93
N LYS A 61 -3.15 -5.21 -1.64
CA LYS A 61 -2.70 -5.81 -0.36
C LYS A 61 -1.21 -5.59 -0.11
N LEU A 62 -0.37 -5.58 -1.15
CA LEU A 62 1.06 -5.30 -1.02
C LEU A 62 1.36 -3.91 -0.41
N TYR A 63 0.45 -2.94 -0.56
CA TYR A 63 0.62 -1.56 -0.09
C TYR A 63 -0.28 -1.20 1.09
N LEU A 64 -1.19 -2.09 1.52
CA LEU A 64 -2.14 -1.77 2.60
C LEU A 64 -1.43 -1.38 3.89
N ARG A 65 -0.34 -2.09 4.23
CA ARG A 65 0.37 -1.83 5.48
C ARG A 65 0.95 -0.41 5.58
N THR A 66 1.41 0.18 4.48
CA THR A 66 1.90 1.57 4.52
C THR A 66 0.76 2.57 4.65
N ALA A 67 -0.43 2.27 4.12
CA ALA A 67 -1.62 3.07 4.39
C ALA A 67 -2.00 3.00 5.88
N ASP A 68 -2.09 1.81 6.45
CA ASP A 68 -2.40 1.60 7.87
C ASP A 68 -1.43 2.36 8.77
N TYR A 69 -0.13 2.26 8.47
CA TYR A 69 0.90 2.93 9.25
C TYR A 69 0.84 4.45 9.13
N SER A 70 0.63 4.99 7.92
CA SER A 70 0.50 6.44 7.70
C SER A 70 -0.73 7.02 8.39
N MET A 71 -1.85 6.29 8.37
CA MET A 71 -3.13 6.76 8.92
C MET A 71 -3.33 6.37 10.39
N LYS A 72 -2.44 5.54 10.94
CA LYS A 72 -2.49 4.98 12.31
C LYS A 72 -3.83 4.32 12.64
N ARG A 73 -4.41 3.61 11.66
CA ARG A 73 -5.72 2.95 11.74
C ARG A 73 -5.85 1.86 10.67
N PRO A 74 -6.76 0.88 10.82
CA PRO A 74 -7.01 -0.11 9.78
C PRO A 74 -7.66 0.57 8.56
N CYS A 75 -6.93 0.63 7.45
CA CYS A 75 -7.45 1.09 6.17
C CYS A 75 -8.12 -0.08 5.43
N GLY A 76 -9.04 0.25 4.53
CA GLY A 76 -9.75 -0.75 3.72
C GLY A 76 -9.36 -0.67 2.24
N ILE A 77 -9.31 -1.81 1.57
CA ILE A 77 -9.25 -1.91 0.11
C ILE A 77 -10.66 -1.99 -0.42
N TYR A 78 -11.02 -1.08 -1.33
CA TYR A 78 -12.33 -1.02 -1.96
C TYR A 78 -12.21 -1.32 -3.44
N GLU A 79 -13.16 -2.09 -3.95
CA GLU A 79 -13.35 -2.29 -5.37
C GLU A 79 -14.12 -1.09 -5.95
N ILE A 80 -13.56 -0.51 -7.01
CA ILE A 80 -14.08 0.65 -7.71
C ILE A 80 -14.28 0.29 -9.18
N GLU A 81 -15.51 0.31 -9.63
CA GLU A 81 -15.89 0.13 -11.02
C GLU A 81 -15.93 1.49 -11.73
N GLY A 82 -15.32 1.58 -12.92
CA GLY A 82 -15.43 2.75 -13.80
C GLY A 82 -16.53 2.59 -14.86
N GLU A 83 -16.80 3.66 -15.62
CA GLU A 83 -17.87 3.70 -16.64
C GLU A 83 -17.81 2.57 -17.68
N SER A 84 -16.62 2.08 -18.01
CA SER A 84 -16.44 0.98 -18.96
C SER A 84 -16.61 -0.42 -18.32
N GLY A 85 -17.07 -0.50 -17.08
CA GLY A 85 -17.11 -1.73 -16.28
C GLY A 85 -15.74 -2.22 -15.78
N ARG A 86 -14.67 -1.46 -16.04
CA ARG A 86 -13.31 -1.85 -15.60
C ARG A 86 -13.19 -1.68 -14.09
N LEU A 87 -12.78 -2.75 -13.42
CA LEU A 87 -12.49 -2.75 -11.99
C LEU A 87 -11.09 -2.21 -11.68
N SER A 88 -11.00 -1.52 -10.55
CA SER A 88 -9.76 -1.09 -9.93
C SER A 88 -9.89 -1.16 -8.41
N TYR A 89 -8.77 -1.27 -7.71
CA TYR A 89 -8.74 -1.46 -6.26
C TYR A 89 -8.05 -0.27 -5.62
N LYS A 90 -8.69 0.37 -4.65
CA LYS A 90 -8.13 1.56 -4.01
C LYS A 90 -8.21 1.46 -2.49
N ILE A 91 -7.14 1.88 -1.84
CA ILE A 91 -7.07 1.95 -0.38
C ILE A 91 -7.65 3.28 0.10
N PHE A 92 -8.46 3.21 1.15
CA PHE A 92 -9.09 4.34 1.83
C PHE A 92 -9.00 4.17 3.35
N ALA A 93 -8.88 5.28 4.07
CA ALA A 93 -8.80 5.27 5.53
C ALA A 93 -10.17 5.04 6.18
N ASP A 94 -11.24 5.52 5.55
CA ASP A 94 -12.63 5.31 5.97
C ASP A 94 -13.64 5.56 4.83
N ASP A 95 -14.91 5.26 5.11
CA ASP A 95 -16.03 5.45 4.19
C ASP A 95 -16.25 6.91 3.77
N GLY A 96 -15.84 7.87 4.60
CA GLY A 96 -15.89 9.30 4.29
C GLY A 96 -15.00 9.63 3.11
N ASP A 97 -13.78 9.09 3.10
CA ASP A 97 -12.84 9.22 1.99
C ASP A 97 -13.33 8.54 0.71
N VAL A 98 -14.01 7.38 0.83
CA VAL A 98 -14.64 6.70 -0.31
C VAL A 98 -15.69 7.61 -0.94
N ARG A 99 -16.61 8.15 -0.12
CA ARG A 99 -17.67 9.06 -0.60
C ARG A 99 -17.10 10.32 -1.26
N LEU A 100 -16.06 10.91 -0.67
CA LEU A 100 -15.40 12.09 -1.22
C LEU A 100 -14.73 11.78 -2.57
N TYR A 101 -14.08 10.62 -2.69
CA TYR A 101 -13.45 10.18 -3.92
C TYR A 101 -14.48 9.96 -5.04
N LEU A 102 -15.59 9.27 -4.77
CA LEU A 102 -16.65 9.03 -5.75
C LEU A 102 -17.28 10.36 -6.20
N LYS A 103 -17.53 11.30 -5.29
CA LYS A 103 -18.02 12.65 -5.63
C LYS A 103 -17.10 13.41 -6.57
N ARG A 104 -15.78 13.25 -6.42
CA ARG A 104 -14.75 13.89 -7.26
C ARG A 104 -14.49 13.15 -8.58
N ASN A 105 -14.86 11.87 -8.67
CA ASN A 105 -14.62 11.02 -9.84
C ASN A 105 -15.96 10.53 -10.38
N ARG A 106 -16.66 11.40 -11.12
CA ARG A 106 -17.91 11.03 -11.81
C ARG A 106 -17.68 9.79 -12.69
N GLY A 107 -18.69 8.92 -12.74
CA GLY A 107 -18.61 7.67 -13.49
C GLY A 107 -17.93 6.51 -12.77
N LYS A 108 -17.48 6.71 -11.53
CA LYS A 108 -17.00 5.63 -10.67
C LYS A 108 -18.04 5.22 -9.65
N ALA A 109 -18.13 3.93 -9.37
CA ALA A 109 -19.01 3.35 -8.38
C ALA A 109 -18.27 2.41 -7.43
N CYS A 110 -18.76 2.31 -6.20
CA CYS A 110 -18.38 1.29 -5.23
C CYS A 110 -19.68 0.66 -4.72
N HIS A 111 -20.11 -0.45 -5.32
CA HIS A 111 -21.47 -0.96 -5.13
C HIS A 111 -21.76 -1.42 -3.69
N GLY A 112 -20.78 -2.06 -3.04
CA GLY A 112 -20.95 -2.52 -1.66
C GLY A 112 -20.77 -1.43 -0.60
N MET A 113 -20.14 -0.29 -0.95
CA MET A 113 -19.67 0.72 0.00
C MET A 113 -18.94 0.12 1.23
N SER A 114 -18.31 -1.03 1.04
CA SER A 114 -17.61 -1.80 2.05
C SER A 114 -16.27 -2.26 1.49
N PRO A 115 -15.23 -2.39 2.32
CA PRO A 115 -13.96 -2.88 1.85
C PRO A 115 -14.07 -4.36 1.46
N VAL A 116 -13.46 -4.73 0.34
CA VAL A 116 -13.26 -6.14 -0.04
C VAL A 116 -12.13 -6.80 0.77
N PHE A 117 -11.30 -5.99 1.44
CA PHE A 117 -10.31 -6.45 2.41
C PHE A 117 -9.96 -5.33 3.40
N ILE A 118 -9.93 -5.67 4.68
CA ILE A 118 -9.53 -4.82 5.80
C ILE A 118 -9.03 -5.73 6.93
N VAL A 119 -8.16 -5.21 7.79
CA VAL A 119 -7.75 -5.90 9.02
C VAL A 119 -8.53 -5.36 10.21
N ASP A 120 -8.76 -6.18 11.23
CA ASP A 120 -9.63 -5.82 12.35
C ASP A 120 -9.12 -4.59 13.12
N GLU A 121 -7.81 -4.53 13.38
CA GLU A 121 -7.21 -3.43 14.13
C GLU A 121 -5.80 -3.07 13.65
N TYR A 122 -5.46 -1.79 13.81
CA TYR A 122 -4.10 -1.32 13.60
C TYR A 122 -3.22 -1.72 14.78
N ARG A 123 -2.08 -2.35 14.48
CA ARG A 123 -1.04 -2.69 15.46
C ARG A 123 0.31 -2.13 15.02
N GLU A 124 1.08 -1.62 15.98
CA GLU A 124 2.52 -1.38 15.80
C GLU A 124 3.30 -2.64 16.14
N TYR A 125 4.39 -2.90 15.41
CA TYR A 125 5.21 -4.09 15.59
C TYR A 125 6.62 -3.67 15.99
N ALA A 126 7.19 -4.36 16.98
CA ALA A 126 8.59 -4.15 17.34
C ALA A 126 9.49 -4.47 16.14
N GLY A 127 10.51 -3.64 15.92
CA GLY A 127 11.46 -3.82 14.81
C GLY A 127 11.01 -3.26 13.46
N THR A 128 9.78 -2.73 13.33
CA THR A 128 9.40 -1.92 12.17
C THR A 128 10.34 -0.72 12.05
N GLN A 129 10.84 -0.45 10.84
CA GLN A 129 11.73 0.68 10.58
C GLN A 129 11.23 1.53 9.42
N ILE A 130 11.38 2.86 9.53
CA ILE A 130 11.08 3.83 8.47
C ILE A 130 12.36 4.56 8.11
N ARG A 131 13.04 4.12 7.05
CA ARG A 131 14.31 4.70 6.60
C ARG A 131 14.64 4.34 5.16
N LYS A 132 15.70 4.96 4.63
CA LYS A 132 16.36 4.48 3.42
C LYS A 132 17.20 3.23 3.72
N LEU A 133 17.30 2.35 2.74
CA LEU A 133 18.20 1.20 2.81
C LEU A 133 19.63 1.64 2.53
N THR A 134 20.58 0.88 3.08
CA THR A 134 21.99 0.97 2.67
C THR A 134 22.21 0.20 1.37
N PRO A 135 23.26 0.51 0.57
CA PRO A 135 23.55 -0.21 -0.67
C PRO A 135 23.61 -1.75 -0.49
N GLY A 136 24.26 -2.24 0.56
CA GLY A 136 24.33 -3.68 0.84
C GLY A 136 22.98 -4.32 1.19
N GLU A 137 22.07 -3.57 1.84
CA GLU A 137 20.70 -4.05 2.06
C GLU A 137 19.90 -4.10 0.76
N ILE A 138 20.12 -3.14 -0.14
CA ILE A 138 19.46 -3.11 -1.45
C ILE A 138 19.92 -4.31 -2.30
N GLU A 139 21.23 -4.53 -2.40
CA GLU A 139 21.81 -5.67 -3.11
C GLU A 139 21.24 -7.00 -2.60
N ARG A 140 21.22 -7.17 -1.27
CA ARG A 140 20.64 -8.36 -0.63
C ARG A 140 19.15 -8.50 -0.91
N TYR A 141 18.39 -7.41 -0.78
CA TYR A 141 16.95 -7.46 -1.00
C TYR A 141 16.60 -7.81 -2.46
N MET A 142 17.40 -7.32 -3.41
CA MET A 142 17.24 -7.60 -4.84
C MET A 142 17.65 -9.02 -5.22
N SER A 143 18.63 -9.62 -4.53
CA SER A 143 19.04 -11.01 -4.80
C SER A 143 18.08 -12.06 -4.22
N GLU A 144 17.34 -11.70 -3.16
CA GLU A 144 16.32 -12.55 -2.54
C GLU A 144 14.95 -12.49 -3.26
N ARG A 145 14.83 -11.65 -4.30
CA ARG A 145 13.55 -11.33 -4.95
C ARG A 145 13.20 -12.24 -6.12
#